data_AF-A0A7V4G2C3-F1
#
_entry.id   AF-A0A7V4G2C3-F1
#
_cell.length_a   1.000
_cell.length_b   1.000
_cell.length_c   1.000
_cell.angle_alpha   90.00
_cell.angle_beta   90.00
_cell.angle_gamma   90.00
#
_symmetry.space_group_name_H-M   'P 1'
#
loop_
_entity.id
_entity.type
_entity.pdbx_description
1 polymer ?
#
loop_
_entity_poly.entity_id
_entity_poly.type
_entity_poly.pdbx_seq_one_letter_code
_entity_poly.pdbx_strand_id
1 'polypeptide(L)'
;DLKNTYGMVTMEYQGRRVATGMQFVGCFVGDYAKTAINTGIFTGKTIGVCSMVYGFVTTNVPSFVNYARSFGQVTEVPVEVMVATQARMFKRRDVEQRPCDIQLIHDMHELTRHERQLANEPLSF
;
A
#
# COMPACT_ATOMS: atom_id res chain seq x y z
N ASP A 1 11.31 -4.16 20.37
CA ASP A 1 9.99 -3.52 20.49
C ASP A 1 9.69 -2.73 19.23
N LEU A 2 8.43 -2.66 18.80
CA LEU A 2 8.01 -1.96 17.58
C LEU A 2 7.47 -0.56 17.87
N LYS A 3 6.87 -0.34 19.05
CA LYS A 3 6.40 0.97 19.48
C LYS A 3 7.42 1.53 20.46
N ASN A 4 7.86 2.76 20.26
CA ASN A 4 8.84 3.41 21.16
C ASN A 4 8.36 3.50 22.61
N THR A 5 7.05 3.44 22.83
CA THR A 5 6.42 3.48 24.16
C THR A 5 6.22 2.11 24.80
N TYR A 6 6.63 1.01 24.13
CA TYR A 6 6.41 -0.38 24.60
C TYR A 6 4.93 -0.75 24.85
N GLY A 7 4.00 0.11 24.43
CA GLY A 7 2.56 -0.08 24.61
C GLY A 7 1.89 -0.73 23.40
N MET A 8 0.59 -1.00 23.51
CA MET A 8 -0.19 -1.61 22.44
C MET A 8 -0.17 -0.80 21.15
N VAL A 9 -0.03 -1.48 20.01
CA VAL A 9 -0.10 -0.85 18.70
C VAL A 9 -1.54 -0.41 18.41
N THR A 10 -1.66 0.74 17.76
CA THR A 10 -2.94 1.27 17.28
C THR A 10 -2.82 1.41 15.78
N MET A 11 -3.83 0.94 15.06
CA MET A 11 -3.90 1.01 13.61
C MET A 11 -5.00 1.97 13.19
N GLU A 12 -4.89 2.48 11.97
CA GLU A 12 -5.98 3.18 11.33
C GLU A 12 -6.72 2.21 10.40
N TYR A 13 -8.01 2.07 10.59
CA TYR A 13 -8.89 1.20 9.81
C TYR A 13 -10.21 1.92 9.55
N GLN A 14 -10.59 2.05 8.28
CA GLN A 14 -11.80 2.76 7.85
C GLN A 14 -11.92 4.17 8.47
N GLY A 15 -10.83 4.94 8.49
CA GLY A 15 -10.78 6.30 9.06
C GLY A 15 -10.88 6.37 10.58
N ARG A 16 -10.76 5.23 11.29
CA ARG A 16 -10.82 5.16 12.76
C ARG A 16 -9.56 4.57 13.33
N ARG A 17 -9.14 5.06 14.50
CA ARG A 17 -8.06 4.44 15.29
C ARG A 17 -8.61 3.22 16.04
N VAL A 18 -8.04 2.05 15.76
CA VAL A 18 -8.41 0.77 16.35
C VAL A 18 -7.22 0.22 17.14
N ALA A 19 -7.45 -0.11 18.41
CA ALA A 19 -6.45 -0.79 19.22
C ALA A 19 -6.30 -2.24 18.76
N THR A 20 -5.07 -2.69 18.49
CA THR A 20 -4.84 -4.06 17.99
C THR A 20 -4.86 -5.11 19.10
N GLY A 21 -4.76 -4.68 20.37
CA GLY A 21 -4.58 -5.58 21.49
C GLY A 21 -3.22 -6.30 21.50
N MET A 22 -2.26 -5.86 20.68
CA MET A 22 -0.95 -6.49 20.54
C MET A 22 0.17 -5.46 20.67
N GLN A 23 1.25 -5.84 21.37
CA GLN A 23 2.48 -5.04 21.47
C GLN A 23 3.31 -5.13 20.17
N PHE A 24 3.22 -6.26 19.46
CA PHE A 24 3.96 -6.48 18.22
C PHE A 24 3.00 -6.64 17.04
N VAL A 25 2.90 -5.61 16.22
CA VAL A 25 2.21 -5.65 14.92
C VAL A 25 3.13 -5.03 13.89
N GLY A 26 3.46 -5.76 12.83
CA GLY A 26 4.29 -5.23 11.75
C GLY A 26 3.53 -4.22 10.88
N CYS A 27 3.71 -4.32 9.58
CA CYS A 27 2.85 -3.65 8.60
C CYS A 27 2.04 -4.69 7.82
N PHE A 28 1.00 -4.24 7.15
CA PHE A 28 0.22 -5.04 6.23
C PHE A 28 0.53 -4.57 4.83
N VAL A 29 0.95 -5.48 3.94
CA VAL A 29 1.38 -5.15 2.58
C VAL A 29 0.49 -5.88 1.60
N GLY A 30 -0.22 -5.12 0.77
CA GLY A 30 -1.09 -5.66 -0.27
C GLY A 30 -0.32 -6.25 -1.43
N ASP A 31 -1.00 -7.11 -2.19
CA ASP A 31 -0.43 -7.76 -3.37
C ASP A 31 0.08 -6.76 -4.41
N TYR A 32 1.14 -7.16 -5.11
CA TYR A 32 1.82 -6.38 -6.15
C TYR A 32 2.39 -5.02 -5.69
N ALA A 33 2.30 -4.69 -4.40
CA ALA A 33 3.02 -3.57 -3.82
C ALA A 33 4.53 -3.78 -3.96
N LYS A 34 5.27 -2.68 -4.13
CA LYS A 34 6.73 -2.68 -4.28
C LYS A 34 7.31 -1.58 -3.43
N THR A 35 8.34 -1.89 -2.69
CA THR A 35 9.11 -0.89 -1.93
C THR A 35 10.41 -0.61 -2.64
N ALA A 36 10.84 0.65 -2.64
CA ALA A 36 12.20 1.00 -2.98
C ALA A 36 13.18 0.41 -1.93
N ILE A 37 14.45 0.33 -2.30
CA ILE A 37 15.52 -0.03 -1.37
C ILE A 37 15.52 0.98 -0.21
N ASN A 38 15.74 0.48 1.01
CA ASN A 38 15.80 1.28 2.22
C ASN A 38 14.48 2.04 2.54
N THR A 39 13.34 1.46 2.17
CA THR A 39 12.03 1.98 2.59
C THR A 39 11.75 1.61 4.04
N GLY A 40 11.61 2.60 4.92
CA GLY A 40 11.27 2.40 6.33
C GLY A 40 9.76 2.41 6.55
N ILE A 41 9.18 1.32 7.02
CA ILE A 41 7.73 1.19 7.23
C ILE A 41 7.41 1.18 8.72
N PHE A 42 6.55 2.09 9.17
CA PHE A 42 6.16 2.15 10.58
C PHE A 42 5.21 1.00 10.95
N THR A 43 5.25 0.59 12.21
CA THR A 43 4.32 -0.40 12.78
C THR A 43 2.87 0.04 12.63
N GLY A 44 1.98 -0.93 12.38
CA GLY A 44 0.54 -0.72 12.28
C GLY A 44 0.09 0.02 11.01
N LYS A 45 0.94 0.11 9.99
CA LYS A 45 0.61 0.74 8.71
C LYS A 45 0.17 -0.28 7.67
N THR A 46 -0.81 0.11 6.87
CA THR A 46 -1.30 -0.66 5.73
C THR A 46 -0.77 -0.05 4.44
N ILE A 47 -0.21 -0.88 3.57
CA ILE A 47 0.16 -0.54 2.21
C ILE A 47 -0.80 -1.23 1.26
N GLY A 48 -1.54 -0.45 0.48
CA GLY A 48 -2.52 -0.93 -0.47
C GLY A 48 -1.93 -1.76 -1.61
N VAL A 49 -2.81 -2.46 -2.33
CA VAL A 49 -2.42 -3.29 -3.47
C VAL A 49 -1.88 -2.42 -4.61
N CYS A 50 -0.97 -2.98 -5.40
CA CYS A 50 -0.44 -2.31 -6.59
C CYS A 50 0.24 -0.95 -6.34
N SER A 51 0.74 -0.71 -5.13
CA SER A 51 1.39 0.57 -4.77
C SER A 51 2.91 0.50 -4.85
N MET A 52 3.55 1.58 -5.28
CA MET A 52 5.02 1.73 -5.28
C MET A 52 5.40 2.70 -4.18
N VAL A 53 6.27 2.29 -3.26
CA VAL A 53 6.50 3.01 -2.01
C VAL A 53 7.97 3.36 -1.86
N TYR A 54 8.25 4.60 -1.47
CA TYR A 54 9.60 5.16 -1.37
C TYR A 54 9.76 5.91 -0.05
N GLY A 55 10.94 5.81 0.57
CA GLY A 55 11.28 6.56 1.78
C GLY A 55 10.60 6.02 3.04
N PHE A 56 9.96 6.90 3.82
CA PHE A 56 9.32 6.54 5.09
C PHE A 56 7.81 6.47 4.97
N VAL A 57 7.21 5.36 5.42
CA VAL A 57 5.77 5.15 5.48
C VAL A 57 5.28 5.42 6.90
N THR A 58 4.73 6.60 7.12
CA THR A 58 4.20 7.04 8.42
C THR A 58 2.67 7.01 8.50
N THR A 59 1.99 6.87 7.36
CA THR A 59 0.53 6.81 7.20
C THR A 59 0.15 5.63 6.32
N ASN A 60 -1.13 5.24 6.33
CA ASN A 60 -1.59 4.21 5.41
C ASN A 60 -1.38 4.66 3.95
N VAL A 61 -0.95 3.74 3.11
CA VAL A 61 -0.73 3.99 1.68
C VAL A 61 -1.94 3.45 0.91
N PRO A 62 -2.67 4.29 0.15
CA PRO A 62 -3.76 3.83 -0.69
C PRO A 62 -3.32 2.80 -1.73
N SER A 63 -4.27 2.05 -2.26
CA SER A 63 -4.02 1.15 -3.40
C SER A 63 -3.84 1.93 -4.70
N PHE A 64 -3.01 1.40 -5.62
CA PHE A 64 -2.71 2.00 -6.93
C PHE A 64 -2.11 3.40 -6.85
N VAL A 65 -1.15 3.60 -5.95
CA VAL A 65 -0.42 4.87 -5.87
C VAL A 65 1.09 4.69 -5.93
N ASN A 66 1.75 5.66 -6.54
CA ASN A 66 3.17 5.89 -6.40
C ASN A 66 3.37 6.83 -5.20
N TYR A 67 3.71 6.23 -4.06
CA TYR A 67 3.86 6.86 -2.77
C TYR A 67 5.31 7.27 -2.52
N ALA A 68 5.68 8.43 -3.04
CA ALA A 68 6.95 9.11 -2.78
C ALA A 68 6.74 10.27 -1.80
N ARG A 69 5.96 10.05 -0.73
CA ARG A 69 5.52 11.11 0.19
C ARG A 69 6.68 11.82 0.89
N SER A 70 7.77 11.11 1.19
CA SER A 70 9.01 11.71 1.73
C SER A 70 9.67 12.70 0.76
N PHE A 71 9.34 12.64 -0.53
CA PHE A 71 9.77 13.57 -1.57
C PHE A 71 8.66 14.56 -1.97
N GLY A 72 7.55 14.61 -1.23
CA GLY A 72 6.42 15.50 -1.49
C GLY A 72 5.54 15.07 -2.67
N GLN A 73 5.63 13.82 -3.13
CA GLN A 73 4.88 13.34 -4.29
C GLN A 73 4.05 12.11 -3.96
N VAL A 74 2.76 12.17 -4.25
CA VAL A 74 1.89 11.00 -4.28
C VAL A 74 1.06 11.09 -5.56
N THR A 75 1.16 10.09 -6.43
CA THR A 75 0.41 10.07 -7.70
C THR A 75 -0.34 8.76 -7.85
N GLU A 76 -1.49 8.80 -8.53
CA GLU A 76 -2.20 7.59 -8.89
C GLU A 76 -1.44 6.83 -9.99
N VAL A 77 -1.42 5.50 -9.88
CA VAL A 77 -0.89 4.60 -10.89
C VAL A 77 -2.06 4.12 -11.76
N PRO A 78 -2.04 4.34 -13.07
CA PRO A 78 -3.08 3.85 -13.95
C PRO A 78 -3.20 2.32 -13.87
N VAL A 79 -4.43 1.80 -13.79
CA VAL A 79 -4.71 0.36 -13.67
C VAL A 79 -4.05 -0.47 -14.78
N GLU A 80 -4.03 0.05 -16.01
CA GLU A 80 -3.39 -0.59 -17.17
C GLU A 80 -1.88 -0.80 -17.00
N VAL A 81 -1.21 0.12 -16.30
CA VAL A 81 0.22 -0.02 -15.98
C VAL A 81 0.43 -1.22 -15.05
N MET A 82 -0.51 -1.46 -14.14
CA MET A 82 -0.46 -2.59 -13.21
C MET A 82 -0.81 -3.91 -13.89
N VAL A 83 -1.79 -3.93 -14.78
CA VAL A 83 -2.11 -5.09 -15.63
C VAL A 83 -0.89 -5.51 -16.46
N ALA A 84 -0.26 -4.55 -17.15
CA ALA A 84 0.96 -4.82 -17.92
C ALA A 84 2.14 -5.28 -17.04
N THR A 85 2.24 -4.75 -15.81
CA THR A 85 3.27 -5.17 -14.85
C THR A 85 3.05 -6.60 -14.36
N GLN A 86 1.80 -6.99 -14.08
CA GLN A 86 1.44 -8.37 -13.73
C GLN A 86 1.78 -9.32 -14.89
N ALA A 87 1.44 -8.96 -16.14
CA ALA A 87 1.78 -9.74 -17.32
C ALA A 87 3.29 -10.03 -17.42
N ARG A 88 4.12 -9.00 -17.25
CA ARG A 88 5.59 -9.15 -17.26
C ARG A 88 6.10 -10.01 -16.10
N MET A 89 5.49 -9.89 -14.93
CA MET A 89 5.83 -10.70 -13.75
C MET A 89 5.49 -12.18 -13.96
N PHE A 90 4.31 -12.47 -14.50
CA PHE A 90 3.83 -13.81 -14.82
C PHE A 90 4.73 -14.48 -15.86
N LYS A 91 5.05 -13.76 -16.95
CA LYS A 91 5.96 -14.25 -18.00
C LYS A 91 7.33 -14.67 -17.48
N ARG A 92 7.88 -13.97 -16.48
CA ARG A 92 9.17 -14.34 -15.84
C ARG A 92 9.12 -15.66 -15.07
N ARG A 93 7.93 -16.14 -14.75
CA ARG A 93 7.66 -17.39 -14.04
C ARG A 93 7.03 -18.46 -14.93
N ASP A 94 7.02 -18.23 -16.25
CA ASP A 94 6.38 -19.11 -17.23
C ASP A 94 4.88 -19.31 -16.97
N VAL A 95 4.21 -18.27 -16.49
CA VAL A 95 2.76 -18.23 -16.27
C VAL A 95 2.12 -17.31 -17.30
N GLU A 96 1.02 -17.75 -17.91
CA GLU A 96 0.19 -16.91 -18.78
C GLU A 96 -0.79 -16.09 -17.93
N GLN A 97 -0.89 -14.78 -18.23
CA GLN A 97 -1.88 -13.92 -17.58
C GLN A 97 -3.25 -14.18 -18.19
N ARG A 98 -4.20 -14.60 -17.36
CA ARG A 98 -5.55 -14.95 -17.80
C ARG A 98 -6.50 -13.75 -17.67
N PRO A 99 -7.66 -13.77 -18.36
CA PRO A 99 -8.66 -12.72 -18.23
C PRO A 99 -9.11 -12.46 -16.78
N CYS A 100 -9.22 -13.50 -15.94
CA CYS A 100 -9.59 -13.32 -14.53
C CYS A 100 -8.51 -12.60 -13.70
N ASP A 101 -7.23 -12.75 -14.05
CA ASP A 101 -6.12 -12.10 -13.35
C ASP A 101 -6.13 -10.59 -13.65
N ILE A 102 -6.47 -10.23 -14.89
CA ILE A 102 -6.68 -8.84 -15.35
C ILE A 102 -7.92 -8.26 -14.66
N GLN A 103 -9.05 -8.97 -14.70
CA GLN A 103 -10.30 -8.52 -14.10
C GLN A 103 -10.15 -8.26 -12.60
N LEU A 104 -9.42 -9.12 -11.88
CA LEU A 104 -9.15 -8.92 -10.46
C LEU A 104 -8.43 -7.59 -10.18
N ILE A 105 -7.46 -7.19 -11.01
CA ILE A 105 -6.78 -5.90 -10.87
C ILE A 105 -7.76 -4.73 -11.09
N HIS A 106 -8.64 -4.83 -12.10
CA HIS A 106 -9.67 -3.81 -12.35
C HIS A 106 -10.67 -3.71 -11.20
N ASP A 107 -11.18 -4.84 -10.72
CA ASP A 107 -12.11 -4.88 -9.60
C ASP A 107 -11.49 -4.27 -8.36
N MET A 108 -10.22 -4.60 -8.09
CA MET A 108 -9.50 -4.00 -6.97
C MET A 108 -9.26 -2.50 -7.13
N HIS A 109 -8.96 -2.03 -8.33
CA HIS A 109 -8.82 -0.59 -8.61
C HIS A 109 -10.13 0.14 -8.31
N GLU A 110 -11.27 -0.42 -8.70
CA GLU A 110 -12.58 0.18 -8.43
C GLU A 110 -12.96 0.13 -6.95
N LEU A 111 -12.86 -1.03 -6.30
CA LEU A 111 -13.22 -1.21 -4.89
C LEU A 111 -12.44 -0.25 -3.96
N THR A 112 -11.19 0.04 -4.31
CA THR A 112 -10.29 0.89 -3.53
C THR A 112 -10.30 2.36 -3.96
N ARG A 113 -11.17 2.76 -4.90
CA ARG A 113 -11.25 4.14 -5.43
C ARG A 113 -11.34 5.21 -4.35
N HIS A 114 -12.11 4.94 -3.29
CA HIS A 114 -12.30 5.87 -2.18
C HIS A 114 -11.00 6.16 -1.39
N GLU A 115 -10.06 5.22 -1.33
CA GLU A 115 -8.78 5.39 -0.62
C GLU A 115 -7.91 6.48 -1.27
N ARG A 116 -7.97 6.60 -2.60
CA ARG A 116 -7.15 7.54 -3.38
C ARG A 116 -7.62 8.99 -3.24
N GLN A 117 -8.87 9.22 -2.83
CA GLN A 117 -9.41 10.56 -2.59
C GLN A 117 -8.85 11.19 -1.29
N LEU A 118 -8.46 10.36 -0.32
CA LEU A 118 -7.93 10.78 0.99
C LEU A 118 -6.42 11.13 0.96
N ALA A 119 -5.72 10.83 -0.14
CA ALA A 119 -4.27 11.00 -0.25
C ALA A 119 -3.79 12.47 -0.21
N ASN A 120 -4.69 13.43 -0.27
CA ASN A 120 -4.39 14.88 -0.25
C ASN A 120 -4.31 15.48 1.17
N GLU A 121 -4.45 14.68 2.23
CA GLU A 121 -4.33 15.20 3.59
C GLU A 121 -2.87 15.57 3.95
N PRO A 122 -2.63 16.72 4.61
CA PRO A 122 -1.29 17.16 4.98
C PRO A 122 -0.59 16.19 5.93
N LEU A 123 0.74 16.29 6.01
CA LEU A 123 1.55 15.51 6.97
C LEU A 123 1.12 15.89 8.39
N SER A 124 0.45 14.98 9.11
CA SER A 124 0.34 15.08 10.56
C SER A 124 1.67 14.62 11.15
N PHE A 125 2.46 15.57 11.64
CA PHE A 125 3.57 15.30 12.55
C PHE A 125 3.04 14.94 13.94
#